data_AF-A0A4P9XMB2-F1
#
_entry.id   AF-A0A4P9XMB2-F1
#
_cell.length_a   1.000
_cell.length_b   1.000
_cell.length_c   1.000
_cell.angle_alpha   90.00
_cell.angle_beta   90.00
_cell.angle_gamma   90.00
#
_symmetry.space_group_name_H-M   'P 1'
#
loop_
_entity.id
_entity.type
_entity.pdbx_description
1 polymer ?
#
loop_
_entity_poly.entity_id
_entity_poly.type
_entity_poly.pdbx_seq_one_letter_code
_entity_poly.pdbx_strand_id
1 'polypeptide(L)'
;GRPAEHLVPFGLTYVQFRRGDPLGLLMALTTLIPIALIVSYFSVLVTGRKAWVALAMAGQLGNEVINFALKKYIKEHRPHPCLSDGYGMPSSHSQFMLYFATFTMLCLPPRTRGQLALVVFLYGTAVSVCYSRVYLGYHTAAQVLAGSSLGAVVGFGWYL
;
A
#
# COMPACT_ATOMS: atom_id res chain seq x y z
N GLY A 1 -28.69 14.15 -28.78
CA GLY A 1 -27.64 13.33 -28.16
C GLY A 1 -28.01 13.10 -26.72
N ARG A 2 -27.88 11.88 -26.19
CA ARG A 2 -28.16 11.63 -24.77
C ARG A 2 -27.23 12.53 -23.93
N PRO A 3 -27.74 13.21 -22.88
CA PRO A 3 -26.90 13.97 -21.98
C PRO A 3 -25.80 13.05 -21.44
N ALA A 4 -24.58 13.55 -21.35
CA ALA A 4 -23.45 12.77 -20.85
C ALA A 4 -23.83 12.20 -19.48
N GLU A 5 -24.04 10.89 -19.44
CA GLU A 5 -24.27 10.16 -18.20
C GLU A 5 -23.09 10.44 -17.26
N HIS A 6 -23.38 10.67 -15.98
CA HIS A 6 -22.39 11.04 -14.98
C HIS A 6 -21.52 9.83 -14.62
N LEU A 7 -20.61 9.45 -15.53
CA LEU A 7 -19.73 8.29 -15.39
C LEU A 7 -18.63 8.60 -14.36
N VAL A 8 -18.59 7.83 -13.29
CA VAL A 8 -17.53 7.90 -12.27
C VAL A 8 -16.56 6.75 -12.52
N PRO A 9 -15.25 7.02 -12.70
CA PRO A 9 -14.27 5.96 -12.92
C PRO A 9 -14.15 5.07 -11.68
N PHE A 10 -13.92 3.78 -11.89
CA PHE A 10 -13.70 2.83 -10.80
C PHE A 10 -12.36 3.10 -10.11
N GLY A 11 -12.40 3.79 -8.97
CA GLY A 11 -11.20 4.34 -8.32
C GLY A 11 -10.19 3.32 -7.78
N LEU A 12 -10.53 2.04 -7.65
CA LEU A 12 -9.63 1.05 -7.02
C LEU A 12 -8.37 0.79 -7.86
N THR A 13 -8.51 0.66 -9.17
CA THR A 13 -7.42 0.37 -10.11
C THR A 13 -7.19 1.51 -11.10
N TYR A 14 -7.92 2.61 -10.96
CA TYR A 14 -7.78 3.76 -11.85
C TYR A 14 -6.62 4.64 -11.41
N VAL A 15 -5.56 4.66 -12.22
CA VAL A 15 -4.33 5.42 -11.97
C VAL A 15 -3.98 6.22 -13.21
N GLN A 16 -3.74 7.51 -13.03
CA GLN A 16 -3.39 8.44 -14.10
C GLN A 16 -1.88 8.68 -14.10
N PHE A 17 -1.29 8.65 -15.30
CA PHE A 17 0.10 9.01 -15.53
C PHE A 17 0.22 9.80 -16.84
N ARG A 18 1.35 10.48 -17.04
CA ARG A 18 1.55 11.34 -18.21
C ARG A 18 1.67 10.49 -19.49
N ARG A 19 0.95 10.85 -20.55
CA ARG A 19 1.09 10.20 -21.86
C ARG A 19 2.51 10.37 -22.38
N GLY A 20 3.12 9.28 -22.86
CA GLY A 20 4.50 9.29 -23.37
C GLY A 20 5.58 9.20 -22.29
N ASP A 21 5.22 8.92 -21.04
CA ASP A 21 6.14 8.68 -19.93
C ASP A 21 6.20 7.17 -19.58
N PRO A 22 7.22 6.43 -20.04
CA PRO A 22 7.35 5.00 -19.75
C PRO A 22 7.59 4.72 -18.27
N LEU A 23 8.31 5.61 -17.56
CA LEU A 23 8.52 5.47 -16.13
C LEU A 23 7.21 5.70 -15.38
N GLY A 24 6.40 6.67 -15.81
CA GLY A 24 5.05 6.88 -15.31
C GLY A 24 4.16 5.64 -15.45
N LEU A 25 4.20 4.93 -16.58
CA LEU A 25 3.50 3.66 -16.75
C LEU A 25 4.00 2.60 -15.77
N LEU A 26 5.32 2.43 -15.65
CA LEU A 26 5.90 1.49 -14.69
C LEU A 26 5.46 1.82 -13.26
N MET A 27 5.54 3.10 -12.86
CA MET A 27 5.10 3.56 -11.54
C MET A 27 3.62 3.31 -11.33
N ALA A 28 2.77 3.55 -12.34
CA ALA A 28 1.34 3.27 -12.26
C ALA A 28 1.07 1.78 -12.01
N LEU A 29 1.76 0.89 -12.73
CA LEU A 29 1.66 -0.57 -12.49
C LEU A 29 2.15 -0.94 -11.09
N THR A 30 3.21 -0.30 -10.61
CA THR A 30 3.78 -0.53 -9.27
C THR A 30 2.76 -0.22 -8.16
N THR A 31 1.87 0.76 -8.38
CA THR A 31 0.80 1.05 -7.40
C THR A 31 -0.22 -0.07 -7.21
N LEU A 32 -0.28 -1.05 -8.11
CA LEU A 32 -1.22 -2.17 -8.03
C LEU A 32 -0.69 -3.33 -7.15
N ILE A 33 0.56 -3.26 -6.69
CA ILE A 33 1.18 -4.30 -5.84
C ILE A 33 0.36 -4.59 -4.57
N PRO A 34 -0.17 -3.61 -3.80
CA PRO A 34 -1.04 -3.89 -2.67
C PRO A 34 -2.26 -4.76 -3.03
N ILE A 35 -2.88 -4.53 -4.19
CA ILE A 35 -4.01 -5.35 -4.66
C ILE A 35 -3.54 -6.77 -4.96
N ALA A 36 -2.41 -6.93 -5.65
CA ALA A 36 -1.81 -8.24 -5.91
C ALA A 36 -1.46 -8.98 -4.60
N LEU A 37 -1.00 -8.27 -3.57
CA LEU A 37 -0.72 -8.83 -2.25
C LEU A 37 -1.99 -9.28 -1.52
N ILE A 38 -3.10 -8.54 -1.62
CA ILE A 38 -4.39 -8.97 -1.08
C ILE A 38 -4.85 -10.28 -1.74
N VAL A 39 -4.76 -10.37 -3.07
CA VAL A 39 -5.08 -11.60 -3.82
C VAL A 39 -4.16 -12.75 -3.41
N SER A 40 -2.87 -12.46 -3.20
CA SER A 40 -1.90 -13.45 -2.74
C SER A 40 -2.21 -13.96 -1.33
N TYR A 41 -2.54 -13.06 -0.39
CA TYR A 41 -2.97 -13.44 0.96
C TYR A 41 -4.16 -14.40 0.92
N PHE A 42 -5.20 -14.05 0.16
CA PHE A 42 -6.39 -14.88 0.04
C PHE A 42 -6.07 -16.24 -0.56
N SER A 43 -5.27 -16.28 -1.64
CA SER A 43 -4.87 -17.51 -2.31
C SER A 43 -4.09 -18.45 -1.37
N VAL A 44 -3.11 -17.91 -0.64
CA VAL A 44 -2.31 -18.70 0.31
C VAL A 44 -3.15 -19.15 1.51
N LEU A 45 -4.08 -18.33 1.99
CA LEU A 45 -4.96 -18.67 3.10
C LEU A 45 -5.87 -19.86 2.74
N VAL A 46 -6.50 -19.81 1.56
CA VAL A 46 -7.41 -20.88 1.08
C VAL A 46 -6.66 -22.19 0.82
N THR A 47 -5.46 -22.12 0.24
CA THR A 47 -4.69 -23.31 -0.17
C THR A 47 -3.87 -23.92 0.97
N GLY A 48 -3.26 -23.08 1.82
CA GLY A 48 -2.27 -23.51 2.80
C GLY A 48 -2.75 -23.50 4.25
N ARG A 49 -3.87 -22.83 4.57
CA ARG A 49 -4.47 -22.72 5.92
C ARG A 49 -3.46 -22.40 7.04
N LYS A 50 -2.43 -21.61 6.73
CA LYS A 50 -1.37 -21.28 7.69
C LYS A 50 -1.85 -20.17 8.63
N ALA A 51 -1.88 -20.43 9.94
CA ALA A 51 -2.36 -19.49 10.95
C ALA A 51 -1.66 -18.12 10.89
N TRP A 52 -0.35 -18.09 10.63
CA TRP A 52 0.40 -16.83 10.51
C TRP A 52 -0.06 -15.97 9.33
N VAL A 53 -0.54 -16.56 8.22
CA VAL A 53 -1.07 -15.83 7.06
C VAL A 53 -2.42 -15.21 7.41
N ALA A 54 -3.25 -15.94 8.15
CA ALA A 54 -4.51 -15.41 8.66
C ALA A 54 -4.29 -14.23 9.61
N LEU A 55 -3.32 -14.36 10.53
CA LEU A 55 -2.91 -13.27 11.43
C LEU A 55 -2.35 -12.07 10.65
N ALA A 56 -1.49 -12.31 9.65
CA ALA A 56 -0.95 -11.25 8.80
C ALA A 56 -2.07 -10.47 8.10
N MET A 57 -3.03 -11.19 7.51
CA MET A 57 -4.17 -10.60 6.81
C MET A 57 -5.11 -9.85 7.77
N ALA A 58 -5.38 -10.39 8.96
CA ALA A 58 -6.22 -9.74 9.96
C ALA A 58 -5.59 -8.40 10.41
N GLY A 59 -4.29 -8.38 10.70
CA GLY A 59 -3.61 -7.14 11.05
C GLY A 59 -3.48 -6.18 9.88
N GLN A 60 -3.36 -6.67 8.63
CA GLN A 60 -3.38 -5.82 7.43
C GLN A 60 -4.72 -5.10 7.29
N LEU A 61 -5.84 -5.80 7.52
CA LEU A 61 -7.18 -5.20 7.52
C LEU A 61 -7.32 -4.18 8.66
N GLY A 62 -6.84 -4.51 9.86
CA GLY A 62 -6.80 -3.58 10.98
C GLY A 62 -5.99 -2.31 10.68
N ASN A 63 -4.84 -2.47 10.02
CA ASN A 63 -4.00 -1.38 9.55
C ASN A 63 -4.73 -0.45 8.56
N GLU A 64 -5.51 -1.01 7.63
CA GLU A 64 -6.35 -0.21 6.72
C GLU A 64 -7.49 0.52 7.45
N VAL A 65 -8.11 -0.11 8.45
CA VAL A 65 -9.13 0.55 9.29
C VAL A 65 -8.51 1.74 10.04
N ILE A 66 -7.32 1.59 10.61
CA ILE A 66 -6.58 2.68 11.25
C ILE A 66 -6.27 3.80 10.25
N ASN A 67 -5.78 3.46 9.04
CA ASN A 67 -5.52 4.46 8.00
C ASN A 67 -6.78 5.27 7.68
N PHE A 68 -7.90 4.58 7.46
CA PHE A 68 -9.18 5.19 7.14
C PHE A 68 -9.68 6.13 8.25
N ALA A 69 -9.61 5.69 9.51
CA ALA A 69 -9.99 6.50 10.66
C ALA A 69 -9.11 7.76 10.77
N LEU A 70 -7.79 7.61 10.65
CA LEU A 70 -6.85 8.73 10.72
C LEU A 70 -7.02 9.71 9.56
N LYS A 71 -7.29 9.23 8.35
CA LYS A 71 -7.61 10.11 7.21
C LYS A 71 -8.81 11.00 7.50
N LYS A 72 -9.86 10.44 8.11
CA LYS A 72 -11.05 11.19 8.50
C LYS A 72 -10.81 12.15 9.67
N TYR A 73 -9.83 11.87 10.52
CA TYR A 73 -9.46 12.72 11.64
C TYR A 73 -8.55 13.89 11.20
N ILE A 74 -7.46 13.59 10.49
CA ILE A 74 -6.43 14.55 10.08
C ILE A 74 -6.94 15.45 8.95
N LYS A 75 -7.68 14.88 7.99
CA LYS A 75 -8.28 15.59 6.85
C LYS A 75 -7.30 16.41 6.00
N GLU A 76 -6.02 16.01 5.95
CA GLU A 76 -5.02 16.71 5.13
C GLU A 76 -5.32 16.51 3.63
N HIS A 77 -5.18 17.59 2.85
CA HIS A 77 -5.41 17.59 1.41
C HIS A 77 -4.27 16.88 0.66
N ARG A 78 -4.61 16.28 -0.48
CA ARG A 78 -3.62 15.76 -1.43
C ARG A 78 -2.95 16.91 -2.19
N PRO A 79 -1.71 16.75 -2.69
CA PRO A 79 -1.06 17.79 -3.48
C PRO A 79 -1.81 18.09 -4.79
N HIS A 80 -2.42 17.08 -5.40
CA HIS A 80 -3.23 17.21 -6.61
C HIS A 80 -4.61 16.54 -6.42
N PRO A 81 -5.63 17.28 -5.94
CA PRO A 81 -6.96 16.74 -5.65
C PRO A 81 -7.67 16.12 -6.87
N CYS A 82 -7.35 16.56 -8.09
CA CYS A 82 -7.93 16.05 -9.33
C CYS A 82 -7.53 14.60 -9.67
N LEU A 83 -6.47 14.06 -9.04
CA LEU A 83 -5.97 12.72 -9.34
C LEU A 83 -6.67 11.62 -8.54
N SER A 84 -7.22 11.95 -7.37
CA SER A 84 -7.85 11.01 -6.47
C SER A 84 -8.67 11.75 -5.42
N ASP A 85 -9.86 11.22 -5.16
CA ASP A 85 -10.73 11.74 -4.10
C ASP A 85 -10.20 11.42 -2.69
N GLY A 86 -10.68 12.20 -1.72
CA GLY A 86 -10.44 12.00 -0.29
C GLY A 86 -9.09 12.50 0.23
N TYR A 87 -8.85 12.27 1.53
CA TYR A 87 -7.71 12.82 2.27
C TYR A 87 -6.39 12.10 2.00
N GLY A 88 -5.30 12.87 2.05
CA GLY A 88 -3.95 12.48 1.68
C GLY A 88 -3.13 11.85 2.81
N MET A 89 -3.32 12.25 4.06
CA MET A 89 -2.52 11.76 5.19
C MET A 89 -3.31 10.79 6.08
N PRO A 90 -2.74 9.62 6.46
CA PRO A 90 -1.50 9.04 5.95
C PRO A 90 -1.69 8.33 4.59
N SER A 91 -0.61 8.16 3.82
CA SER A 91 -0.65 7.39 2.56
C SER A 91 -0.98 5.92 2.82
N SER A 92 -2.17 5.48 2.40
CA SER A 92 -2.64 4.07 2.48
C SER A 92 -1.65 3.07 1.84
N HIS A 93 -1.15 3.35 0.64
CA HIS A 93 -0.22 2.43 -0.05
C HIS A 93 1.09 2.26 0.72
N SER A 94 1.61 3.37 1.26
CA SER A 94 2.85 3.35 2.05
C SER A 94 2.64 2.60 3.36
N GLN A 95 1.53 2.87 4.05
CA GLN A 95 1.18 2.19 5.29
C GLN A 95 0.93 0.69 5.08
N PHE A 96 0.26 0.32 4.00
CA PHE A 96 0.02 -1.08 3.62
C PHE A 96 1.34 -1.81 3.44
N MET A 97 2.23 -1.26 2.62
CA MET A 97 3.47 -1.92 2.22
C MET A 97 4.47 -2.04 3.37
N LEU A 98 4.56 -1.04 4.24
CA LEU A 98 5.45 -1.11 5.39
C LEU A 98 4.92 -2.03 6.48
N TYR A 99 3.61 -2.10 6.70
CA TYR A 99 3.04 -3.16 7.54
C TYR A 99 3.41 -4.54 6.98
N PHE A 100 3.18 -4.78 5.68
CA PHE A 100 3.44 -6.06 5.04
C PHE A 100 4.90 -6.47 5.18
N ALA A 101 5.84 -5.57 4.84
CA ALA A 101 7.26 -5.83 4.90
C ALA A 101 7.75 -6.07 6.34
N THR A 102 7.32 -5.25 7.30
CA THR A 102 7.72 -5.36 8.70
C THR A 102 7.17 -6.63 9.35
N PHE A 103 5.86 -6.88 9.26
CA PHE A 103 5.26 -8.07 9.85
C PHE A 103 5.83 -9.35 9.24
N THR A 104 5.95 -9.42 7.91
CA THR A 104 6.51 -10.59 7.22
C THR A 104 7.96 -10.83 7.64
N MET A 105 8.77 -9.79 7.74
CA MET A 105 10.17 -9.90 8.18
C MET A 105 10.30 -10.44 9.60
N LEU A 106 9.43 -10.00 10.53
CA LEU A 106 9.42 -10.46 11.91
C LEU A 106 8.98 -11.92 12.06
N CYS A 107 8.07 -12.39 11.21
CA CYS A 107 7.66 -13.81 11.20
C CYS A 107 8.72 -14.76 10.60
N LEU A 108 9.81 -14.26 10.00
CA LEU A 108 10.84 -15.12 9.44
C LEU A 108 11.72 -15.73 10.55
N PRO A 109 11.98 -17.05 10.53
CA PRO A 109 12.92 -17.66 11.44
C PRO A 109 14.32 -17.04 11.28
N PRO A 110 15.06 -16.81 12.38
CA PRO A 110 16.40 -16.25 12.30
C PRO A 110 17.34 -17.17 11.50
N ARG A 111 18.19 -16.58 10.67
CA ARG A 111 19.22 -17.26 9.84
C ARG A 111 18.64 -18.16 8.75
N THR A 112 17.47 -17.83 8.22
CA THR A 112 16.95 -18.48 7.02
C THR A 112 17.89 -18.21 5.84
N ARG A 113 18.27 -19.23 5.05
CA ARG A 113 19.08 -19.03 3.84
C ARG A 113 18.36 -18.08 2.89
N GLY A 114 19.04 -17.05 2.40
CA GLY A 114 18.42 -16.02 1.54
C GLY A 114 17.58 -14.97 2.27
N GLN A 115 17.57 -14.95 3.61
CA GLN A 115 16.82 -13.97 4.40
C GLN A 115 17.16 -12.52 4.02
N LEU A 116 18.45 -12.20 3.83
CA LEU A 116 18.86 -10.86 3.40
C LEU A 116 18.24 -10.49 2.04
N ALA A 117 18.31 -11.39 1.05
CA ALA A 117 17.74 -11.14 -0.27
C ALA A 117 16.22 -10.94 -0.20
N LEU A 118 15.52 -11.72 0.63
CA LEU A 118 14.10 -11.56 0.86
C LEU A 118 13.77 -10.22 1.53
N VAL A 119 14.51 -9.83 2.57
CA VAL A 119 14.32 -8.54 3.26
C VAL A 119 14.57 -7.38 2.29
N VAL A 120 15.64 -7.43 1.50
CA VAL A 120 15.93 -6.43 0.45
C VAL A 120 14.81 -6.37 -0.57
N PHE A 121 14.27 -7.51 -1.01
CA PHE A 121 13.15 -7.55 -1.94
C PHE A 121 11.87 -6.95 -1.34
N LEU A 122 11.51 -7.32 -0.11
CA LEU A 122 10.32 -6.82 0.57
C LEU A 122 10.36 -5.30 0.75
N TYR A 123 11.43 -4.78 1.35
CA TYR A 123 11.58 -3.35 1.59
C TYR A 123 11.88 -2.58 0.31
N GLY A 124 12.60 -3.16 -0.65
CA GLY A 124 12.80 -2.58 -1.98
C GLY A 124 11.48 -2.37 -2.70
N THR A 125 10.61 -3.37 -2.70
CA THR A 125 9.26 -3.28 -3.27
C THR A 125 8.41 -2.23 -2.55
N ALA A 126 8.45 -2.19 -1.21
CA ALA A 126 7.76 -1.17 -0.43
C ALA A 126 8.23 0.25 -0.77
N VAL A 127 9.55 0.47 -0.88
CA VAL A 127 10.15 1.74 -1.29
C VAL A 127 9.73 2.11 -2.71
N SER A 128 9.71 1.18 -3.66
CA SER A 128 9.23 1.44 -5.02
C SER A 128 7.76 1.88 -5.06
N VAL A 129 6.89 1.24 -4.26
CA VAL A 129 5.49 1.67 -4.12
C VAL A 129 5.42 3.06 -3.51
N CYS A 130 6.16 3.35 -2.43
CA CYS A 130 6.21 4.67 -1.81
C CYS A 130 6.66 5.75 -2.79
N TYR A 131 7.72 5.48 -3.56
CA TYR A 131 8.23 6.37 -4.58
C TYR A 131 7.19 6.64 -5.67
N SER A 132 6.46 5.61 -6.13
CA SER A 132 5.40 5.78 -7.14
C SER A 132 4.32 6.77 -6.69
N ARG A 133 4.01 6.84 -5.39
CA ARG A 133 2.97 7.76 -4.85
C ARG A 133 3.39 9.22 -4.95
N VAL A 134 4.67 9.51 -4.75
CA VAL A 134 5.24 10.85 -4.89
C VAL A 134 5.44 11.18 -6.37
N TYR A 135 6.02 10.26 -7.14
CA TYR A 135 6.33 10.44 -8.56
C TYR A 135 5.08 10.75 -9.39
N LEU A 136 4.00 10.01 -9.16
CA LEU A 136 2.71 10.22 -9.85
C LEU A 136 1.90 11.39 -9.26
N GLY A 137 2.40 12.07 -8.23
CA GLY A 137 1.74 13.24 -7.64
C GLY A 137 0.51 12.93 -6.77
N TYR A 138 0.31 11.69 -6.34
CA TYR A 138 -0.85 11.32 -5.52
C TYR A 138 -0.69 11.69 -4.03
N HIS A 139 0.56 11.79 -3.56
CA HIS A 139 0.90 12.10 -2.17
C HIS A 139 2.17 12.94 -2.06
N THR A 140 2.26 13.73 -0.99
CA THR A 140 3.52 14.39 -0.61
C THR A 140 4.48 13.40 0.07
N ALA A 141 5.76 13.74 0.14
CA ALA A 141 6.74 12.94 0.88
C ALA A 141 6.36 12.80 2.36
N ALA A 142 5.82 13.85 3.00
CA ALA A 142 5.37 13.80 4.38
C ALA A 142 4.22 12.79 4.58
N GLN A 143 3.23 12.77 3.68
CA GLN A 143 2.12 11.82 3.72
C GLN A 143 2.60 10.37 3.55
N VAL A 144 3.59 10.16 2.68
CA VAL A 144 4.23 8.86 2.47
C VAL A 144 5.01 8.43 3.71
N LEU A 145 5.84 9.30 4.28
CA LEU A 145 6.61 9.02 5.50
C LEU A 145 5.70 8.71 6.69
N ALA A 146 4.63 9.47 6.89
CA ALA A 146 3.66 9.22 7.95
C ALA A 146 2.98 7.85 7.79
N GLY A 147 2.56 7.51 6.57
CA GLY A 147 2.02 6.18 6.26
C GLY A 147 3.04 5.08 6.51
N SER A 148 4.26 5.22 6.00
CA SER A 148 5.35 4.24 6.18
C SER A 148 5.65 3.99 7.67
N SER A 149 5.81 5.05 8.46
CA SER A 149 6.09 4.94 9.90
C SER A 149 4.94 4.27 10.64
N LEU A 150 3.70 4.67 10.36
CA LEU A 150 2.54 4.06 10.99
C LEU A 150 2.40 2.58 10.62
N GLY A 151 2.63 2.22 9.35
CA GLY A 151 2.57 0.84 8.88
C GLY A 151 3.60 -0.04 9.57
N ALA A 152 4.84 0.43 9.68
CA ALA A 152 5.90 -0.27 10.41
C ALA A 152 5.58 -0.43 11.90
N VAL A 153 5.06 0.62 12.56
CA VAL A 153 4.65 0.57 13.98
C VAL A 153 3.51 -0.43 14.20
N VAL A 154 2.47 -0.38 13.37
CA VAL A 154 1.34 -1.34 13.46
C VAL A 154 1.82 -2.75 13.16
N GLY A 155 2.69 -2.95 12.17
CA GLY A 155 3.23 -4.26 11.82
C GLY A 155 4.08 -4.86 12.94
N PHE A 156 4.93 -4.05 13.56
CA PHE A 156 5.70 -4.45 14.73
C PHE A 156 4.79 -4.74 15.93
N GLY A 157 3.85 -3.85 16.24
CA GLY A 157 2.93 -4.00 17.37
C GLY A 157 1.97 -5.17 17.22
N TRP A 158 1.55 -5.52 16.00
CA TRP A 158 0.70 -6.68 15.71
C TRP A 158 1.46 -8.02 15.78
N TYR A 159 2.78 -7.99 15.64
CA TYR A 159 3.63 -9.17 15.78
C TYR A 159 3.89 -9.54 17.24
N LEU A 160 3.98 -8.55 18.14
CA LEU A 160 4.17 -8.74 19.58
C LEU A 160 2.94 -9.37 20.24
#